data_AF-A0A1Y3XUL6-F1
#
_entry.id   AF-A0A1Y3XUL6-F1
#
_cell.length_a   1.000
_cell.length_b   1.000
_cell.length_c   1.000
_cell.angle_alpha   90.00
_cell.angle_beta   90.00
_cell.angle_gamma   90.00
#
_symmetry.space_group_name_H-M   'P 1'
#
loop_
_entity.id
_entity.type
_entity.pdbx_description
1 polymer ?
#
loop_
_entity_poly.entity_id
_entity_poly.type
_entity_poly.pdbx_seq_one_letter_code
_entity_poly.pdbx_strand_id
1 'polypeptide(L)' 'MKKPKSFEEGSAALQQVLDQLSDPATPLDKAIKLYSDAASLIAYCNETLEHARLEMERIDLSLPLSSNAEPAGEEDILA' A
#
# COMPACT_ATOMS: atom_id res chain seq x y z
N MET A 1 7.92 -19.77 3.75
CA MET A 1 6.57 -19.66 3.17
C MET A 1 6.66 -19.36 1.67
N LYS A 2 5.68 -19.76 0.86
CA LYS A 2 5.63 -19.40 -0.57
C LYS A 2 5.17 -17.93 -0.70
N LYS A 3 5.86 -17.12 -1.50
CA LYS A 3 5.45 -15.72 -1.73
C LYS A 3 4.08 -15.65 -2.41
N PRO A 4 3.18 -14.73 -2.01
CA PRO A 4 1.89 -14.51 -2.68
C PRO A 4 2.08 -14.06 -4.13
N LYS A 5 1.07 -14.24 -4.99
CA LYS A 5 1.14 -13.80 -6.39
C LYS A 5 0.64 -12.38 -6.62
N SER A 6 -0.16 -11.84 -5.70
CA SER A 6 -0.67 -10.46 -5.74
C SER A 6 -0.66 -9.82 -4.35
N PHE A 7 -0.89 -8.50 -4.29
CA PHE A 7 -1.04 -7.77 -3.05
C PHE A 7 -2.24 -8.27 -2.24
N GLU A 8 -3.39 -8.48 -2.88
CA GLU A 8 -4.64 -8.92 -2.26
C GLU A 8 -4.50 -10.31 -1.66
N GLU A 9 -3.84 -11.23 -2.36
CA GLU A 9 -3.50 -12.55 -1.81
C GLU A 9 -2.58 -12.43 -0.59
N GLY A 10 -1.57 -11.54 -0.65
CA GLY A 10 -0.65 -11.30 0.46
C GLY A 10 -1.36 -10.70 1.69
N SER A 11 -2.25 -9.74 1.47
CA SER A 11 -3.04 -9.11 2.52
C SER A 11 -4.03 -10.09 3.17
N ALA A 12 -4.70 -10.93 2.37
CA ALA A 12 -5.60 -11.95 2.89
C ALA A 12 -4.84 -13.00 3.72
N ALA A 13 -3.67 -13.45 3.23
CA ALA A 13 -2.80 -14.36 3.98
C ALA A 13 -2.29 -13.71 5.28
N LEU A 14 -1.94 -12.41 5.26
CA LEU A 14 -1.51 -11.69 6.46
C LEU A 14 -2.63 -11.63 7.49
N GLN A 15 -3.86 -11.31 7.07
CA GLN A 15 -5.00 -11.31 7.97
C GLN A 15 -5.21 -12.68 8.63
N GLN A 16 -5.14 -13.77 7.86
CA GLN A 16 -5.25 -15.13 8.41
C GLN A 16 -4.16 -15.48 9.43
N VAL A 17 -2.93 -14.98 9.22
CA VAL A 17 -1.83 -15.16 10.17
C VAL A 17 -2.08 -14.36 11.44
N LEU A 18 -2.55 -13.12 11.32
CA LEU A 18 -2.88 -12.25 12.45
C LEU A 18 -4.04 -12.81 13.28
N ASP A 19 -5.08 -13.34 12.64
CA ASP A 19 -6.21 -13.97 13.31
C ASP A 19 -5.72 -15.13 14.19
N GLN A 20 -4.87 -16.01 13.65
CA GLN A 20 -4.28 -17.11 14.41
C GLN A 20 -3.35 -16.62 15.52
N LEU A 21 -2.56 -15.57 15.28
CA LEU A 21 -1.64 -15.02 16.28
C LEU A 21 -2.39 -14.34 17.44
N SER A 22 -3.58 -13.80 17.17
CA SER A 22 -4.44 -13.16 18.17
C SER A 22 -5.26 -14.16 19.01
N ASP A 23 -5.33 -15.42 18.58
CA ASP A 23 -6.02 -16.49 19.32
C ASP A 23 -5.23 -16.85 20.59
N PRO A 24 -5.81 -16.69 21.79
CA PRO A 24 -5.18 -17.07 23.05
C PRO A 24 -4.84 -18.56 23.16
N ALA A 25 -5.48 -19.42 22.36
CA ALA A 25 -5.19 -20.85 22.32
C ALA A 25 -3.95 -21.19 21.47
N THR A 26 -3.36 -20.23 20.76
CA THR A 26 -2.17 -20.46 19.94
C THR A 26 -0.93 -20.74 20.80
N PRO A 27 -0.30 -21.92 20.67
CA PRO A 27 0.91 -22.25 21.41
C PRO A 27 2.09 -21.33 21.06
N LEU A 28 3.00 -21.09 22.01
CA LEU A 28 4.14 -20.18 21.84
C LEU A 28 5.03 -20.53 20.63
N ASP A 29 5.33 -21.81 20.42
CA ASP A 29 6.15 -22.28 19.31
C ASP A 29 5.47 -22.03 17.95
N LYS A 30 4.15 -22.11 17.90
CA LYS A 30 3.35 -21.73 16.73
C LYS A 30 3.32 -20.21 16.55
N ALA A 31 3.15 -19.44 17.63
CA ALA A 31 3.13 -17.98 17.59
C ALA A 31 4.43 -17.39 17.01
N ILE A 32 5.59 -17.96 17.37
CA ILE A 32 6.90 -17.53 16.84
C ILE A 32 6.97 -17.75 15.32
N LYS A 33 6.46 -18.88 14.81
CA LYS A 33 6.42 -19.17 13.37
C LYS A 33 5.47 -18.21 12.64
N LEU A 34 4.26 -18.01 13.18
CA LEU A 34 3.28 -17.07 12.65
C LEU A 34 3.84 -15.64 12.59
N TYR A 35 4.60 -15.22 13.60
CA TYR A 35 5.24 -13.91 13.59
C TYR A 35 6.26 -13.76 12.44
N SER A 36 7.10 -14.78 12.23
CA SER A 36 8.05 -14.78 11.11
C SER A 36 7.34 -14.75 9.75
N ASP A 37 6.24 -15.48 9.62
CA ASP A 37 5.43 -15.51 8.41
C ASP A 37 4.74 -14.15 8.17
N ALA A 38 4.19 -13.53 9.24
CA ALA A 38 3.61 -12.20 9.19
C ALA A 38 4.64 -11.14 8.75
N ALA A 39 5.84 -11.16 9.33
CA ALA A 39 6.91 -10.23 8.95
C ALA A 39 7.27 -10.35 7.46
N SER A 40 7.31 -11.58 6.94
CA SER A 40 7.57 -11.84 5.52
C SER A 40 6.45 -11.30 4.62
N LEU A 41 5.19 -11.46 5.03
CA LEU A 41 4.03 -10.94 4.29
C LEU A 41 3.97 -9.42 4.32
N ILE A 42 4.24 -8.80 5.48
CA ILE A 42 4.32 -7.33 5.62
C ILE A 42 5.38 -6.76 4.69
N ALA A 43 6.58 -7.36 4.67
CA ALA A 43 7.65 -6.93 3.77
C ALA A 43 7.23 -7.00 2.30
N TYR A 44 6.60 -8.10 1.87
CA TYR A 44 6.08 -8.26 0.51
C TYR A 44 4.99 -7.24 0.16
N CYS A 45 4.03 -7.02 1.05
CA CYS A 45 2.97 -6.05 0.84
C CYS A 45 3.53 -4.63 0.70
N ASN A 46 4.47 -4.24 1.57
CA ASN A 46 5.13 -2.93 1.51
C ASN A 46 5.93 -2.75 0.22
N GLU A 47 6.69 -3.77 -0.20
CA GLU A 47 7.43 -3.75 -1.47
C GLU A 47 6.48 -3.55 -2.66
N THR A 48 5.35 -4.27 -2.67
CA THR A 48 4.35 -4.17 -3.75
C THR A 48 3.70 -2.78 -3.79
N LEU A 49 3.37 -2.21 -2.63
CA LEU A 49 2.82 -0.85 -2.54
C LEU A 49 3.82 0.21 -2.97
N GLU A 50 5.09 0.05 -2.62
CA GLU A 50 6.15 0.98 -3.06
C GLU A 50 6.31 0.96 -4.58
N HIS A 51 6.27 -0.23 -5.20
CA HIS A 51 6.27 -0.33 -6.66
C HIS A 51 5.06 0.36 -7.28
N ALA A 52 3.86 0.17 -6.73
CA ALA A 52 2.66 0.85 -7.22
C ALA A 52 2.78 2.38 -7.09
N ARG A 53 3.33 2.88 -5.98
CA ARG A 53 3.59 4.30 -5.74
C ARG A 53 4.54 4.88 -6.80
N LEU A 54 5.67 4.22 -7.06
CA LEU A 54 6.63 4.65 -8.09
C LEU A 54 6.00 4.67 -9.49
N GLU A 55 5.16 3.69 -9.80
CA GLU A 55 4.43 3.67 -11.07
C GLU A 55 3.44 4.83 -11.20
N MET A 56 2.75 5.20 -10.11
CA MET A 56 1.89 6.40 -10.10
C MET A 56 2.69 7.68 -10.32
N GLU A 57 3.81 7.87 -9.63
CA GLU A 57 4.70 9.02 -9.83
C GLU A 57 5.19 9.12 -11.27
N ARG A 58 5.55 7.97 -11.87
CA ARG A 58 5.95 7.89 -13.27
C ARG A 58 4.83 8.31 -14.22
N ILE A 59 3.58 7.92 -13.92
CA ILE A 59 2.41 8.33 -14.70
C ILE A 59 2.22 9.84 -14.60
N ASP A 60 2.23 10.40 -13.39
CA ASP A 60 2.03 11.84 -13.15
C ASP A 60 3.07 12.70 -13.88
N LEU A 61 4.35 12.28 -13.88
CA LEU A 61 5.42 12.96 -14.61
C LEU A 61 5.27 12.88 -16.13
N SER A 62 4.57 11.86 -16.64
CA SER A 62 4.34 11.65 -18.07
C SER A 62 3.10 12.38 -18.60
N LEU A 63 2.24 12.88 -17.70
CA LEU A 63 1.09 13.68 -18.09
C LEU A 63 1.56 15.08 -18.52
N PRO A 64 1.21 15.56 -19.73
CA PRO A 64 1.48 16.94 -20.08
C PRO A 64 0.68 17.84 -19.13
N LEU A 65 1.37 18.75 -18.44
CA LEU A 65 0.72 19.85 -17.72
C LEU A 65 -0.09 20.63 -18.77
N SER A 66 -1.40 20.41 -18.83
CA SER A 66 -2.29 21.31 -19.57
C SER A 66 -2.27 22.66 -18.86
N SER A 67 -1.32 23.50 -19.26
CA SER A 67 -1.20 24.88 -18.83
C SER A 67 -2.34 25.70 -19.46
N ASN A 68 -3.52 25.65 -18.87
CA ASN A 68 -4.50 26.73 -18.97
C ASN A 68 -4.73 27.26 -17.55
N ALA A 69 -3.69 27.86 -16.97
CA ALA A 69 -3.86 28.78 -15.87
C ALA A 69 -4.29 30.12 -16.46
N GLU A 70 -5.60 30.32 -16.57
CA GLU A 70 -6.20 31.64 -16.80
C GLU A 70 -5.80 32.54 -15.62
N PRO A 71 -5.22 33.74 -15.84
CA PRO A 71 -4.97 34.67 -14.75
C PRO A 71 -6.32 35.23 -14.29
N ALA A 72 -6.81 34.74 -13.15
CA ALA A 72 -7.89 35.39 -12.41
C ALA A 72 -7.34 36.70 -11.84
N GLY A 73 -7.64 37.82 -12.50
CA GLY A 73 -7.19 39.13 -12.03
C GLY A 73 -7.67 40.29 -12.90
N GLU A 74 -8.95 40.63 -12.78
CA GLU A 74 -9.38 42.03 -12.84
C GLU A 74 -10.69 42.14 -12.05
N GLU A 75 -10.58 42.47 -10.77
CA GLU A 75 -11.71 43.03 -10.02
C GLU A 75 -11.98 44.41 -10.61
N ASP A 76 -13.01 44.50 -11.46
CA ASP A 76 -13.56 45.76 -11.94
C ASP A 76 -14.21 46.48 -10.75
N ILE A 77 -13.40 47.24 -10.04
CA ILE A 77 -13.86 48.32 -9.19
C ILE A 77 -14.27 49.43 -10.15
N LEU A 78 -15.58 49.64 -10.37
CA LEU A 78 -16.29 50.93 -10.44
C LEU A 78 -17.50 50.92 -11.41
N ALA A 79 -18.72 50.90 -10.87
CA ALA A 79 -19.84 51.79 -11.23
C ALA A 79 -21.08 51.53 -10.35
#